data_AF-A0A937PMN4-F1
#
_entry.id   AF-A0A937PMN4-F1
#
_cell.length_a   1.000
_cell.length_b   1.000
_cell.length_c   1.000
_cell.angle_alpha   90.00
_cell.angle_beta   90.00
_cell.angle_gamma   90.00
#
_symmetry.space_group_name_H-M   'P 1'
#
loop_
_entity.id
_entity.type
_entity.pdbx_description
1 polymer ?
#
loop_
_entity_poly.entity_id
_entity_poly.type
_entity_poly.pdbx_seq_one_letter_code
_entity_poly.pdbx_strand_id
1 'polypeptide(L)'
;MKPLLLLATLAALAASAGCIASERLEPGQLDGWTALHQAPSALGPCKAFTVGERTVPGQWIFRQNPSLIWSAFSLVRAADRLEDGADEIEILVSPQHAVALADLMARGRAALKDMDEVCEFEKPVDGRRWAEGIAAALAGLGDVVREATAGPAAASAGAEEPLGMSAGPILHLLAQYLNQRTGGMLLDDVPSEDAGRLQTILVQMVLRVGFAAAGRQQPEGLREAVEAEITRTDALDQLKPRLADLLAGAVEQAPPAAASGSGVAGPVKMVLSYAPKALQAMEMLARQWDRMDHLAITFHECQGEPVVAVTLAVLEGKEVRLEDMVMFQPVLALTGTSRIIVQPDLKPTGETVIAFEPGACEVEPPAKPGGGSGPDRKVGGTHDAQAAPPRAEGAAGGVDIRFEGAAWGLAKLLVLPLASGRLREIRVSVGEPGQADRIINVALVLEADGAKGDPRRLIQFQDVRRRHVERGPFHIGTVTDRTEQVFNYLTPEKRYTYTRTKTPETE
;
A
#
# COMPACT_ATOMS: atom_id res chain seq x y z
N MET A 1 -8.74 -4.61 3.97
CA MET A 1 -7.93 -5.85 4.11
C MET A 1 -8.10 -6.63 5.43
N LYS A 2 -8.48 -6.05 6.59
CA LYS A 2 -9.11 -6.84 7.70
C LYS A 2 -10.20 -7.81 7.18
N PRO A 3 -11.00 -7.47 6.14
CA PRO A 3 -11.92 -8.42 5.49
C PRO A 3 -11.28 -9.61 4.76
N LEU A 4 -10.04 -9.54 4.24
CA LEU A 4 -9.37 -10.68 3.59
C LEU A 4 -8.85 -11.70 4.63
N LEU A 5 -8.33 -11.21 5.76
CA LEU A 5 -7.99 -12.02 6.95
C LEU A 5 -9.24 -12.76 7.45
N LEU A 6 -10.36 -12.03 7.50
CA LEU A 6 -11.65 -12.54 7.94
C LEU A 6 -12.22 -13.57 6.97
N LEU A 7 -12.16 -13.31 5.66
CA LEU A 7 -12.58 -14.23 4.59
C LEU A 7 -11.95 -15.61 4.75
N ALA A 8 -10.66 -15.63 5.06
CA ALA A 8 -9.90 -16.85 5.07
C ALA A 8 -9.94 -17.56 6.44
N THR A 9 -10.03 -16.80 7.55
CA THR A 9 -10.36 -17.34 8.88
C THR A 9 -11.78 -17.92 8.89
N LEU A 10 -12.72 -17.33 8.15
CA LEU A 10 -14.09 -17.81 8.01
C LEU A 10 -14.21 -18.98 7.04
N ALA A 11 -13.41 -19.07 5.97
CA ALA A 11 -13.35 -20.28 5.14
C ALA A 11 -12.81 -21.47 5.95
N ALA A 12 -11.77 -21.26 6.77
CA ALA A 12 -11.24 -22.28 7.68
C ALA A 12 -12.19 -22.64 8.83
N LEU A 13 -12.96 -21.68 9.36
CA LEU A 13 -13.97 -21.93 10.40
C LEU A 13 -15.28 -22.50 9.85
N ALA A 14 -15.69 -22.11 8.65
CA ALA A 14 -16.77 -22.76 7.92
C ALA A 14 -16.43 -24.24 7.65
N ALA A 15 -15.13 -24.57 7.55
CA ALA A 15 -14.63 -25.95 7.49
C ALA A 15 -14.85 -26.79 8.72
N SER A 16 -14.91 -26.16 9.89
CA SER A 16 -15.15 -26.85 11.15
C SER A 16 -16.61 -26.82 11.57
N ALA A 17 -17.44 -25.91 11.04
CA ALA A 17 -18.80 -25.67 11.51
C ALA A 17 -19.92 -26.35 10.70
N GLY A 18 -19.61 -27.01 9.58
CA GLY A 18 -20.51 -27.95 8.90
C GLY A 18 -21.96 -27.48 8.74
N CYS A 19 -22.23 -26.46 7.92
CA CYS A 19 -23.51 -26.21 7.21
C CYS A 19 -23.33 -25.01 6.27
N ILE A 20 -23.18 -25.27 4.97
CA ILE A 20 -23.27 -24.25 3.93
C ILE A 20 -24.54 -24.49 3.15
N ALA A 21 -25.44 -23.50 3.18
CA ALA A 21 -26.63 -23.54 2.35
C ALA A 21 -26.21 -23.35 0.89
N SER A 22 -26.61 -24.28 0.03
CA SER A 22 -26.47 -24.14 -1.42
C SER A 22 -27.84 -23.92 -2.04
N GLU A 23 -27.99 -22.83 -2.77
CA GLU A 23 -29.22 -22.48 -3.48
C GLU A 23 -28.91 -22.37 -4.98
N ARG A 24 -29.88 -22.76 -5.84
CA ARG A 24 -29.78 -22.47 -7.27
C ARG A 24 -29.98 -20.98 -7.48
N LEU A 25 -29.18 -20.38 -8.36
CA LEU A 25 -29.37 -18.99 -8.75
C LEU A 25 -30.44 -18.89 -9.83
N GLU A 26 -31.29 -17.87 -9.73
CA GLU A 26 -32.24 -17.54 -10.79
C GLU A 26 -31.48 -16.97 -12.01
N PRO A 27 -31.97 -17.21 -13.24
CA PRO A 27 -31.37 -16.65 -14.45
C PRO A 27 -31.20 -15.13 -14.35
N GLY A 28 -30.00 -14.63 -14.65
CA GLY A 28 -29.68 -13.19 -14.63
C GLY A 28 -29.40 -12.60 -13.23
N GLN A 29 -29.57 -13.36 -12.15
CA GLN A 29 -29.25 -12.88 -10.81
C GLN A 29 -27.75 -12.56 -10.66
N LEU A 30 -26.89 -13.32 -11.33
CA LEU A 30 -25.43 -13.07 -11.33
C LEU A 30 -25.05 -11.78 -12.08
N ASP A 31 -25.84 -11.36 -13.08
CA ASP A 31 -25.55 -10.17 -13.89
C ASP A 31 -25.51 -8.90 -13.05
N GLY A 32 -26.50 -8.69 -12.17
CA GLY A 32 -26.54 -7.52 -11.30
C GLY A 32 -25.36 -7.45 -10.31
N TRP A 33 -24.79 -8.60 -9.95
CA TRP A 33 -23.73 -8.72 -8.94
C TRP A 33 -22.33 -8.70 -9.56
N THR A 34 -22.23 -9.08 -10.83
CA THR A 34 -20.97 -9.16 -11.58
C THR A 34 -20.85 -8.09 -12.66
N ALA A 35 -21.86 -7.25 -12.84
CA ALA A 35 -21.78 -6.05 -13.67
C ALA A 35 -20.61 -5.20 -13.18
N LEU A 36 -19.48 -5.29 -13.87
CA LEU A 36 -18.27 -4.53 -13.55
C LEU A 36 -18.64 -3.07 -13.45
N HIS A 37 -18.03 -2.33 -12.52
CA HIS A 37 -18.04 -0.89 -12.68
C HIS A 37 -17.42 -0.64 -14.05
N GLN A 38 -17.94 0.33 -14.81
CA GLN A 38 -17.27 0.73 -16.05
C GLN A 38 -15.85 1.06 -15.65
N ALA A 39 -14.93 0.14 -15.93
CA ALA A 39 -13.54 0.35 -15.66
C ALA A 39 -13.21 1.61 -16.45
N PRO A 40 -12.49 2.57 -15.86
CA PRO A 40 -12.02 3.72 -16.60
C PRO A 40 -10.94 3.25 -17.56
N SER A 41 -11.20 2.31 -18.47
CA SER A 41 -10.27 1.92 -19.52
C SER A 41 -9.89 3.14 -20.37
N ALA A 42 -10.72 4.19 -20.35
CA ALA A 42 -10.38 5.56 -20.70
C ALA A 42 -10.10 6.43 -19.44
N LEU A 43 -9.05 6.08 -18.68
CA LEU A 43 -8.53 6.99 -17.66
C LEU A 43 -8.14 8.28 -18.39
N GLY A 44 -8.51 9.43 -17.82
CA GLY A 44 -8.07 10.74 -18.34
C GLY A 44 -6.55 10.85 -18.37
N PRO A 45 -5.99 11.94 -18.90
CA PRO A 45 -4.54 12.13 -18.94
C PRO A 45 -3.91 12.00 -17.54
N CYS A 46 -2.67 11.52 -17.49
CA CYS A 46 -1.88 11.53 -16.26
C CYS A 46 -1.83 12.95 -15.71
N LYS A 47 -2.07 13.11 -14.42
CA LYS A 47 -2.12 14.42 -13.76
C LYS A 47 -0.98 14.54 -12.77
N ALA A 48 -0.02 15.40 -13.08
CA ALA A 48 0.92 15.88 -12.08
C ALA A 48 0.16 16.68 -11.01
N PHE A 49 0.60 16.58 -9.76
CA PHE A 49 -0.04 17.26 -8.64
C PHE A 49 0.98 18.03 -7.84
N THR A 50 0.60 19.23 -7.40
CA THR A 50 1.49 20.07 -6.60
C THR A 50 1.32 19.75 -5.12
N VAL A 51 2.43 19.55 -4.42
CA VAL A 51 2.52 19.41 -2.96
C VAL A 51 3.39 20.53 -2.42
N GLY A 52 2.76 21.51 -1.75
CA GLY A 52 3.44 22.74 -1.36
C GLY A 52 3.90 23.52 -2.59
N GLU A 53 5.21 23.75 -2.70
CA GLU A 53 5.84 24.41 -3.86
C GLU A 53 6.38 23.42 -4.91
N ARG A 54 6.24 22.10 -4.68
CA ARG A 54 6.83 21.07 -5.53
C ARG A 54 5.79 20.36 -6.40
N THR A 55 6.12 20.14 -7.67
CA THR A 55 5.29 19.35 -8.57
C THR A 55 5.69 17.88 -8.48
N VAL A 56 4.72 17.02 -8.15
CA VAL A 56 4.88 15.57 -8.20
C VAL A 56 4.43 15.07 -9.57
N PRO A 57 5.31 14.37 -10.31
CA PRO A 57 5.02 13.77 -11.60
C PRO A 57 3.76 12.92 -11.58
N GLY A 58 2.96 13.04 -12.64
CA GLY A 58 1.76 12.21 -12.84
C GLY A 58 2.10 10.76 -13.19
N GLN A 59 3.35 10.47 -13.55
CA GLN A 59 3.80 9.15 -13.97
C GLN A 59 5.20 8.80 -13.43
N TRP A 60 5.31 7.60 -12.87
CA TRP A 60 6.53 7.00 -12.36
C TRP A 60 6.75 5.65 -13.02
N ILE A 61 7.91 5.44 -13.64
CA ILE A 61 8.24 4.18 -14.31
C ILE A 61 9.53 3.62 -13.68
N PHE A 62 9.44 2.46 -13.07
CA PHE A 62 10.56 1.70 -12.54
C PHE A 62 10.86 0.57 -13.50
N ARG A 63 12.01 0.59 -14.18
CA ARG A 63 12.41 -0.46 -15.12
C ARG A 63 13.52 -1.32 -14.55
N GLN A 64 13.45 -2.61 -14.81
CA GLN A 64 14.54 -3.52 -14.47
C GLN A 64 15.79 -3.16 -15.28
N ASN A 65 16.94 -3.07 -14.62
CA ASN A 65 18.23 -2.90 -15.27
C ASN A 65 19.31 -3.72 -14.55
N PRO A 66 20.06 -4.60 -15.24
CA PRO A 66 21.06 -5.43 -14.57
C PRO A 66 22.24 -4.63 -14.00
N SER A 67 22.49 -3.40 -14.48
CA SER A 67 23.60 -2.59 -14.03
C SER A 67 23.24 -1.74 -12.82
N LEU A 68 23.96 -1.97 -11.71
CA LEU A 68 23.89 -1.13 -10.51
C LEU A 68 24.27 0.33 -10.83
N ILE A 69 25.38 0.52 -11.57
CA ILE A 69 25.92 1.84 -11.91
C ILE A 69 24.90 2.66 -12.70
N TRP A 70 24.30 2.09 -13.76
CA TRP A 70 23.28 2.80 -14.54
C TRP A 70 22.02 3.07 -13.74
N SER A 71 21.65 2.15 -12.84
CA SER A 71 20.54 2.37 -11.92
C SER A 71 20.81 3.57 -10.99
N ALA A 72 22.01 3.66 -10.41
CA ALA A 72 22.42 4.78 -9.57
C ALA A 72 22.40 6.12 -10.34
N PHE A 73 22.95 6.15 -11.56
CA PHE A 73 22.88 7.35 -12.42
C PHE A 73 21.44 7.75 -12.77
N SER A 74 20.56 6.78 -13.03
CA SER A 74 19.16 7.07 -13.35
C SER A 74 18.42 7.71 -12.18
N LEU A 75 18.78 7.37 -10.94
CA LEU A 75 18.20 7.94 -9.73
C LEU A 75 18.63 9.39 -9.52
N VAL A 76 19.90 9.70 -9.72
CA VAL A 76 20.40 11.09 -9.69
C VAL A 76 19.66 11.92 -10.73
N ARG A 77 19.56 11.42 -11.96
CA ARG A 77 18.82 12.10 -13.03
C ARG A 77 17.34 12.24 -12.73
N ALA A 78 16.72 11.25 -12.06
CA ALA A 78 15.33 11.33 -11.63
C ALA A 78 15.13 12.41 -10.55
N ALA A 79 16.08 12.56 -9.62
CA ALA A 79 16.06 13.64 -8.64
C ALA A 79 16.15 15.02 -9.31
N ASP A 80 17.10 15.21 -10.24
CA ASP A 80 17.24 16.46 -11.00
C ASP A 80 15.93 16.78 -11.76
N ARG A 81 15.34 15.78 -12.45
CA ARG A 81 14.08 15.96 -13.18
C ARG A 81 12.90 16.26 -12.27
N LEU A 82 12.92 15.77 -11.03
CA LEU A 82 11.88 16.07 -10.05
C LEU A 82 11.98 17.54 -9.59
N GLU A 83 13.19 18.04 -9.39
CA GLU A 83 13.44 19.46 -9.11
C GLU A 83 13.00 20.37 -10.27
N ASP A 84 13.21 19.92 -11.51
CA ASP A 84 12.76 20.60 -12.72
C ASP A 84 11.24 20.50 -12.98
N GLY A 85 10.49 19.77 -12.14
CA GLY A 85 9.04 19.64 -12.23
C GLY A 85 8.56 18.78 -13.41
N ALA A 86 9.27 17.70 -13.74
CA ALA A 86 8.89 16.80 -14.82
C ALA A 86 7.52 16.11 -14.60
N ASP A 87 6.76 15.93 -15.68
CA ASP A 87 5.48 15.21 -15.66
C ASP A 87 5.64 13.68 -15.53
N GLU A 88 6.80 13.17 -15.96
CA GLU A 88 7.17 11.76 -15.95
C GLU A 88 8.59 11.57 -15.38
N ILE A 89 8.72 10.59 -14.48
CA ILE A 89 10.00 10.12 -13.95
C ILE A 89 10.20 8.65 -14.28
N GLU A 90 11.34 8.36 -14.89
CA GLU A 90 11.79 7.00 -15.17
C GLU A 90 13.05 6.70 -14.35
N ILE A 91 13.02 5.58 -13.63
CA ILE A 91 14.09 5.09 -12.77
C ILE A 91 14.45 3.68 -13.22
N LEU A 92 15.74 3.44 -13.42
CA LEU A 92 16.30 2.12 -13.64
C LEU A 92 16.62 1.50 -12.27
N VAL A 93 16.16 0.28 -12.05
CA VAL A 93 16.26 -0.44 -10.77
C VAL A 93 16.98 -1.75 -11.00
N SER A 94 18.11 -1.92 -10.33
CA SER A 94 18.86 -3.17 -10.30
C SER A 94 18.28 -4.15 -9.29
N PRO A 95 18.54 -5.46 -9.44
CA PRO A 95 18.14 -6.44 -8.43
C PRO A 95 18.68 -6.11 -7.03
N GLN A 96 19.89 -5.55 -6.95
CA GLN A 96 20.50 -5.12 -5.69
C GLN A 96 19.75 -3.93 -5.06
N HIS A 97 19.39 -2.91 -5.86
CA HIS A 97 18.56 -1.81 -5.38
C HIS A 97 17.18 -2.29 -4.93
N ALA A 98 16.58 -3.25 -5.64
CA ALA A 98 15.29 -3.81 -5.28
C ALA A 98 15.33 -4.57 -3.94
N VAL A 99 16.38 -5.36 -3.68
CA VAL A 99 16.57 -6.03 -2.38
C VAL A 99 16.69 -5.02 -1.26
N ALA A 100 17.52 -3.99 -1.45
CA ALA A 100 17.67 -2.93 -0.45
C ALA A 100 16.38 -2.18 -0.18
N LEU A 101 15.63 -1.84 -1.22
CA LEU A 101 14.32 -1.21 -1.10
C LEU A 101 13.33 -2.13 -0.35
N ALA A 102 13.37 -3.43 -0.61
CA ALA A 102 12.54 -4.40 0.11
C ALA A 102 12.89 -4.43 1.61
N ASP A 103 14.17 -4.43 1.97
CA ASP A 103 14.60 -4.45 3.37
C ASP A 103 14.31 -3.13 4.08
N LEU A 104 14.38 -2.00 3.36
CA LEU A 104 13.91 -0.70 3.82
C LEU A 104 12.41 -0.71 4.13
N MET A 105 11.59 -1.22 3.19
CA MET A 105 10.14 -1.34 3.35
C MET A 105 9.78 -2.30 4.48
N ALA A 106 10.51 -3.39 4.66
CA ALA A 106 10.32 -4.35 5.76
C ALA A 106 10.54 -3.68 7.13
N ARG A 107 11.61 -2.88 7.26
CA ARG A 107 11.90 -2.11 8.47
C ARG A 107 10.86 -1.02 8.73
N GLY A 108 10.48 -0.27 7.71
CA GLY A 108 9.40 0.72 7.80
C GLY A 108 8.05 0.09 8.19
N ARG A 109 7.74 -1.09 7.64
CA ARG A 109 6.55 -1.86 7.98
C ARG A 109 6.57 -2.32 9.43
N ALA A 110 7.69 -2.81 9.94
CA ALA A 110 7.82 -3.19 11.35
C ALA A 110 7.58 -1.99 12.27
N ALA A 111 8.21 -0.85 11.97
CA ALA A 111 8.01 0.40 12.71
C ALA A 111 6.54 0.85 12.74
N LEU A 112 5.86 0.86 11.58
CA LEU A 112 4.45 1.24 11.52
C LEU A 112 3.51 0.24 12.20
N LYS A 113 3.87 -1.06 12.22
CA LYS A 113 3.09 -2.08 12.93
C LYS A 113 3.19 -1.90 14.44
N ASP A 114 4.38 -1.62 14.96
CA ASP A 114 4.58 -1.31 16.37
C ASP A 114 3.76 -0.07 16.77
N MET A 115 3.66 0.92 15.87
CA MET A 115 2.79 2.08 16.06
C MET A 115 1.29 1.73 16.08
N ASP A 116 0.81 0.90 15.14
CA ASP A 116 -0.61 0.46 15.10
C ASP A 116 -1.01 -0.31 16.37
N GLU A 117 -0.14 -1.19 16.87
CA GLU A 117 -0.35 -1.95 18.11
C GLU A 117 -0.46 -1.03 19.34
N VAL A 118 0.28 0.08 19.35
CA VAL A 118 0.20 1.11 20.41
C VAL A 118 -1.07 1.97 20.31
N CYS A 119 -1.69 2.10 19.13
CA CYS A 119 -2.92 2.87 18.93
C CYS A 119 -4.20 2.16 19.36
N GLU A 120 -4.16 0.84 19.60
CA GLU A 120 -5.34 0.05 19.99
C GLU A 120 -5.61 0.08 21.52
N PHE A 121 -4.79 0.77 22.32
CA PHE A 121 -5.01 0.88 23.77
C PHE A 121 -6.11 1.90 24.13
N GLU A 122 -7.32 1.40 24.41
CA GLU A 122 -8.47 2.20 24.91
C GLU A 122 -8.35 2.59 26.40
N LYS A 123 -7.27 2.22 27.09
CA LYS A 123 -7.04 2.55 28.51
C LYS A 123 -5.94 3.61 28.67
N PRO A 124 -6.04 4.53 29.65
CA PRO A 124 -5.08 5.63 29.84
C PRO A 124 -3.70 5.21 30.37
N VAL A 125 -3.26 3.96 30.20
CA VAL A 125 -2.14 3.42 30.97
C VAL A 125 -1.32 2.45 30.10
N ASP A 126 -0.32 2.99 29.39
CA ASP A 126 1.09 2.71 29.70
C ASP A 126 1.97 3.65 28.86
N GLY A 127 2.12 4.90 29.30
CA GLY A 127 2.90 5.93 28.58
C GLY A 127 4.33 5.47 28.27
N ARG A 128 4.86 4.56 29.10
CA ARG A 128 6.14 3.91 28.87
C ARG A 128 6.15 2.98 27.66
N ARG A 129 5.14 2.10 27.54
CA ARG A 129 5.02 1.18 26.40
C ARG A 129 4.78 1.93 25.09
N TRP A 130 3.97 3.00 25.14
CA TRP A 130 3.82 3.91 24.00
C TRP A 130 5.17 4.50 23.60
N ALA A 131 5.93 5.02 24.57
CA ALA A 131 7.23 5.65 24.33
C ALA A 131 8.25 4.66 23.76
N GLU A 132 8.27 3.41 24.25
CA GLU A 132 9.12 2.35 23.72
C GLU A 132 8.80 1.98 22.27
N GLY A 133 7.51 1.90 21.91
CA GLY A 133 7.09 1.65 20.53
C GLY A 133 7.47 2.79 19.57
N ILE A 134 7.22 4.04 19.96
CA ILE A 134 7.61 5.20 19.16
C ILE A 134 9.13 5.34 19.08
N ALA A 135 9.86 5.06 20.15
CA ALA A 135 11.32 5.03 20.16
C ALA A 135 11.90 3.96 19.22
N ALA A 136 11.30 2.77 19.18
CA ALA A 136 11.69 1.71 18.25
C ALA A 136 11.46 2.14 16.80
N ALA A 137 10.33 2.77 16.49
CA ALA A 137 10.03 3.31 15.16
C ALA A 137 11.02 4.41 14.74
N LEU A 138 11.31 5.37 15.62
CA LEU A 138 12.26 6.46 15.36
C LEU A 138 13.70 5.96 15.21
N ALA A 139 14.14 4.99 16.03
CA ALA A 139 15.45 4.38 15.90
C ALA A 139 15.58 3.62 14.57
N GLY A 140 14.55 2.86 14.19
CA GLY A 140 14.49 2.19 12.89
C GLY A 140 14.53 3.18 11.72
N LEU A 141 13.81 4.30 11.81
CA LEU A 141 13.86 5.36 10.80
C LEU A 141 15.22 6.07 10.77
N GLY A 142 15.89 6.24 11.91
CA GLY A 142 17.25 6.78 11.98
C GLY A 142 18.23 5.94 11.16
N ASP A 143 18.15 4.61 11.27
CA ASP A 143 18.94 3.70 10.44
C ASP A 143 18.59 3.80 8.96
N VAL A 144 17.29 3.81 8.64
CA VAL A 144 16.79 4.00 7.27
C VAL A 144 17.33 5.29 6.67
N VAL A 145 17.33 6.39 7.43
CA VAL A 145 17.83 7.69 6.99
C VAL A 145 19.34 7.67 6.83
N ARG A 146 20.09 7.11 7.80
CA ARG A 146 21.56 7.01 7.70
C ARG A 146 21.96 6.19 6.48
N GLU A 147 21.27 5.08 6.24
CA GLU A 147 21.46 4.27 5.04
C GLU A 147 21.08 5.06 3.78
N ALA A 148 19.93 5.75 3.77
CA ALA A 148 19.43 6.61 2.69
C ALA A 148 20.30 7.86 2.39
N THR A 149 21.15 8.28 3.34
CA THR A 149 21.94 9.53 3.25
C THR A 149 23.45 9.30 3.32
N ALA A 150 23.89 8.06 3.54
CA ALA A 150 25.30 7.69 3.51
C ALA A 150 25.89 8.01 2.13
N GLY A 151 26.77 9.00 2.09
CA GLY A 151 27.54 9.34 0.89
C GLY A 151 28.54 8.22 0.51
N PRO A 152 29.11 8.28 -0.71
CA PRO A 152 30.00 7.25 -1.26
C PRO A 152 31.28 6.96 -0.45
N ALA A 153 31.62 7.80 0.55
CA ALA A 153 32.86 7.71 1.32
C ALA A 153 32.84 6.70 2.49
N ALA A 154 31.67 6.17 2.88
CA ALA A 154 31.57 5.18 3.97
C ALA A 154 31.80 3.73 3.52
N ALA A 155 31.95 3.49 2.21
CA ALA A 155 32.23 2.17 1.63
C ALA A 155 33.72 1.82 1.80
N SER A 156 34.14 1.54 3.03
CA SER A 156 35.47 0.97 3.26
C SER A 156 35.52 -0.47 2.77
N ALA A 157 36.33 -0.68 1.73
CA ALA A 157 36.96 -1.96 1.35
C ALA A 157 36.07 -3.22 1.35
N GLY A 158 35.23 -3.36 0.31
CA GLY A 158 34.69 -4.65 -0.11
C GLY A 158 33.21 -4.63 -0.51
N ALA A 159 32.94 -4.34 -1.78
CA ALA A 159 31.78 -4.83 -2.54
C ALA A 159 30.36 -4.25 -2.35
N GLU A 160 30.10 -3.20 -1.56
CA GLU A 160 28.75 -2.60 -1.49
C GLU A 160 28.79 -1.07 -1.73
N GLU A 161 28.43 -0.64 -2.93
CA GLU A 161 28.11 0.77 -3.24
C GLU A 161 26.77 1.16 -2.58
N PRO A 162 26.58 2.43 -2.18
CA PRO A 162 25.62 2.78 -1.15
C PRO A 162 24.18 2.72 -1.69
N LEU A 163 23.40 1.81 -1.11
CA LEU A 163 21.94 1.72 -1.23
C LEU A 163 21.23 3.06 -1.00
N GLY A 164 21.90 3.98 -0.30
CA GLY A 164 21.38 5.26 0.11
C GLY A 164 20.89 6.18 -1.00
N MET A 165 21.62 6.25 -2.12
CA MET A 165 21.28 7.15 -3.22
C MET A 165 19.92 6.84 -3.87
N SER A 166 19.43 5.62 -3.72
CA SER A 166 18.15 5.17 -4.30
C SER A 166 16.94 5.34 -3.37
N ALA A 167 17.14 5.10 -2.09
CA ALA A 167 16.09 5.07 -1.08
C ALA A 167 15.58 6.47 -0.72
N GLY A 168 16.47 7.45 -0.64
CA GLY A 168 16.16 8.80 -0.16
C GLY A 168 15.04 9.50 -0.94
N PRO A 169 15.16 9.66 -2.28
CA PRO A 169 14.12 10.30 -3.09
C PRO A 169 12.77 9.60 -3.01
N ILE A 170 12.75 8.26 -3.03
CA ILE A 170 11.51 7.46 -2.94
C ILE A 170 10.81 7.68 -1.60
N LEU A 171 11.55 7.67 -0.49
CA LEU A 171 10.99 7.92 0.83
C LEU A 171 10.46 9.35 0.96
N HIS A 172 11.16 10.33 0.37
CA HIS A 172 10.74 11.72 0.37
C HIS A 172 9.39 11.91 -0.35
N LEU A 173 9.20 11.25 -1.49
CA LEU A 173 7.95 11.26 -2.25
C LEU A 173 6.80 10.61 -1.49
N LEU A 174 7.03 9.45 -0.89
CA LEU A 174 6.02 8.76 -0.09
C LEU A 174 5.57 9.61 1.10
N ALA A 175 6.51 10.26 1.78
CA ALA A 175 6.21 11.14 2.89
C ALA A 175 5.36 12.35 2.46
N GLN A 176 5.70 12.98 1.34
CA GLN A 176 4.94 14.11 0.78
C GLN A 176 3.53 13.70 0.34
N TYR A 177 3.39 12.54 -0.31
CA TYR A 177 2.09 11.99 -0.70
C TYR A 177 1.19 11.77 0.52
N LEU A 178 1.73 11.17 1.59
CA LEU A 178 1.01 10.95 2.83
C LEU A 178 0.60 12.30 3.48
N ASN A 179 1.48 13.29 3.48
CA ASN A 179 1.16 14.63 3.99
C ASN A 179 -0.01 15.26 3.24
N GLN A 180 -0.03 15.18 1.90
CA GLN A 180 -1.12 15.71 1.10
C GLN A 180 -2.46 15.00 1.37
N ARG A 181 -2.44 13.67 1.54
CA ARG A 181 -3.64 12.90 1.93
C ARG A 181 -4.19 13.30 3.28
N THR A 182 -3.34 13.85 4.15
CA THR A 182 -3.75 14.46 5.42
C THR A 182 -3.97 15.97 5.31
N GLY A 183 -4.11 16.56 4.12
CA GLY A 183 -4.34 17.99 3.95
C GLY A 183 -3.19 18.87 4.47
N GLY A 184 -1.96 18.34 4.52
CA GLY A 184 -0.79 19.05 5.04
C GLY A 184 -0.53 18.89 6.54
N MET A 185 -1.41 18.21 7.28
CA MET A 185 -1.36 18.14 8.74
C MET A 185 -0.16 17.33 9.31
N LEU A 186 0.52 16.52 8.51
CA LEU A 186 1.67 15.73 8.99
C LEU A 186 2.97 16.54 9.05
N LEU A 187 3.09 17.61 8.25
CA LEU A 187 4.31 18.42 8.11
C LEU A 187 4.07 19.92 8.34
N ASP A 188 2.94 20.30 8.93
CA ASP A 188 2.55 21.69 9.19
C ASP A 188 3.54 22.48 10.08
N ASP A 189 4.18 21.79 11.04
CA ASP A 189 5.20 22.38 11.92
C ASP A 189 6.62 22.34 11.34
N VAL A 190 6.83 21.81 10.12
CA VAL A 190 8.16 21.74 9.51
C VAL A 190 8.46 23.07 8.81
N PRO A 191 9.52 23.80 9.21
CA PRO A 191 9.95 25.00 8.50
C PRO A 191 10.26 24.69 7.03
N SER A 192 9.97 25.63 6.12
CA SER A 192 10.25 25.46 4.68
C SER A 192 11.73 25.15 4.38
N GLU A 193 12.64 25.69 5.20
CA GLU A 193 14.08 25.44 5.11
C GLU A 193 14.47 23.99 5.45
N ASP A 194 13.67 23.32 6.28
CA ASP A 194 13.87 21.94 6.70
C ASP A 194 13.02 20.95 5.88
N ALA A 195 12.08 21.42 5.07
CA ALA A 195 11.18 20.60 4.25
C ALA A 195 11.91 19.73 3.21
N GLY A 196 13.19 20.01 2.94
CA GLY A 196 14.06 19.17 2.10
C GLY A 196 14.75 18.01 2.84
N ARG A 197 14.78 18.02 4.17
CA ARG A 197 15.55 17.06 4.97
C ARG A 197 14.71 15.81 5.26
N LEU A 198 15.10 14.68 4.66
CA LEU A 198 14.40 13.41 4.81
C LEU A 198 14.28 12.97 6.28
N GLN A 199 15.34 13.14 7.07
CA GLN A 199 15.33 12.85 8.50
C GLN A 199 14.21 13.60 9.22
N THR A 200 14.16 14.92 9.00
CA THR A 200 13.18 15.80 9.62
C THR A 200 11.76 15.42 9.26
N ILE A 201 11.50 15.16 7.98
CA ILE A 201 10.19 14.76 7.50
C ILE A 201 9.74 13.46 8.19
N LEU A 202 10.58 12.43 8.18
CA LEU A 202 10.22 11.12 8.72
C LEU A 202 10.06 11.15 10.26
N VAL A 203 10.93 11.87 10.96
CA VAL A 203 10.82 12.07 12.42
C VAL A 203 9.52 12.79 12.76
N GLN A 204 9.23 13.90 12.08
CA GLN A 204 8.01 14.68 12.34
C GLN A 204 6.75 13.84 12.06
N MET A 205 6.71 13.08 10.97
CA MET A 205 5.58 12.20 10.67
C MET A 205 5.33 11.19 11.80
N VAL A 206 6.37 10.52 12.30
CA VAL A 206 6.22 9.55 13.39
C VAL A 206 5.77 10.21 14.69
N LEU A 207 6.33 11.37 15.04
CA LEU A 207 5.91 12.11 16.24
C LEU A 207 4.46 12.57 16.13
N ARG A 208 4.07 13.23 15.04
CA ARG A 208 2.68 13.66 14.81
C ARG A 208 1.70 12.51 14.90
N VAL A 209 1.99 11.42 14.19
CA VAL A 209 1.18 10.20 14.20
C VAL A 209 1.10 9.60 15.60
N GLY A 210 2.23 9.47 16.29
CA GLY A 210 2.31 8.87 17.63
C GLY A 210 1.57 9.65 18.70
N PHE A 211 1.70 10.98 18.72
CA PHE A 211 0.99 11.84 19.66
C PHE A 211 -0.50 11.94 19.34
N ALA A 212 -0.87 12.05 18.05
CA ALA A 212 -2.28 12.05 17.63
C ALA A 212 -2.97 10.73 18.02
N ALA A 213 -2.28 9.60 17.89
CA ALA A 213 -2.76 8.29 18.35
C ALA A 213 -2.96 8.22 19.87
N ALA A 214 -2.10 8.86 20.65
CA ALA A 214 -2.26 8.99 22.09
C ALA A 214 -3.33 10.03 22.51
N GLY A 215 -3.99 10.69 21.56
CA GLY A 215 -4.94 11.78 21.85
C GLY A 215 -4.26 13.01 22.46
N ARG A 216 -2.96 13.21 22.19
CA ARG A 216 -2.14 14.29 22.72
C ARG A 216 -1.66 15.20 21.59
N GLN A 217 -1.33 16.44 21.92
CA GLN A 217 -0.60 17.31 21.00
C GLN A 217 0.90 17.09 21.18
N GLN A 218 1.65 17.16 20.09
CA GLN A 218 3.11 17.09 20.14
C GLN A 218 3.65 18.35 20.87
N PRO A 219 4.49 18.20 21.91
CA PRO A 219 5.16 19.33 22.55
C PRO A 219 6.09 20.09 21.59
N GLU A 220 6.14 21.42 21.73
CA GLU A 220 7.10 22.26 21.02
C GLU A 220 8.55 21.86 21.36
N GLY A 221 9.45 21.87 20.36
CA GLY A 221 10.86 21.54 20.56
C GLY A 221 11.18 20.04 20.65
N LEU A 222 10.17 19.16 20.70
CA LEU A 222 10.38 17.71 20.83
C LEU A 222 11.08 17.12 19.60
N ARG A 223 10.74 17.60 18.41
CA ARG A 223 11.33 17.14 17.14
C ARG A 223 12.84 17.36 17.16
N GLU A 224 13.26 18.57 17.48
CA GLU A 224 14.67 18.96 17.54
C GLU A 224 15.43 18.14 18.60
N ALA A 225 14.80 17.86 19.74
CA ALA A 225 15.38 17.02 20.79
C ALA A 225 15.57 15.56 20.32
N VAL A 226 14.58 14.99 19.63
CA VAL A 226 14.65 13.65 19.04
C VAL A 226 15.71 13.59 17.92
N GLU A 227 15.71 14.55 17.00
CA GLU A 227 16.69 14.63 15.92
C GLU A 227 18.12 14.74 16.47
N ALA A 228 18.32 15.54 17.52
CA ALA A 228 19.61 15.66 18.19
C ALA A 228 20.05 14.34 18.82
N GLU A 229 19.13 13.58 19.42
CA GLU A 229 19.47 12.28 20.02
C GLU A 229 19.82 11.22 18.96
N ILE A 230 19.06 11.17 17.85
CA ILE A 230 19.35 10.31 16.69
C ILE A 230 20.72 10.64 16.09
N THR A 231 21.10 11.91 16.04
CA THR A 231 22.37 12.36 15.48
C THR A 231 23.56 12.09 16.42
N ARG A 232 23.35 12.17 17.74
CA ARG A 232 24.42 11.99 18.75
C ARG A 232 24.74 10.52 19.05
N THR A 233 23.80 9.60 18.83
CA THR A 233 23.91 8.22 19.30
C THR A 233 24.03 7.25 18.14
N ASP A 234 25.26 6.79 17.88
CA ASP A 234 25.55 5.87 16.77
C ASP A 234 24.94 4.48 16.98
N ALA A 235 25.00 3.95 18.21
CA ALA A 235 24.55 2.59 18.52
C ALA A 235 23.04 2.50 18.78
N LEU A 236 22.35 1.69 17.99
CA LEU A 236 20.89 1.53 18.06
C LEU A 236 20.39 0.99 19.41
N ASP A 237 21.17 0.11 20.03
CA ASP A 237 20.88 -0.45 21.37
C ASP A 237 20.92 0.61 22.47
N GLN A 238 21.61 1.73 22.25
CA GLN A 238 21.67 2.87 23.17
C GLN A 238 20.64 3.95 22.79
N LEU A 239 20.33 4.09 21.50
CA LEU A 239 19.39 5.09 20.99
C LEU A 239 17.96 4.80 21.46
N LYS A 240 17.50 3.55 21.33
CA LYS A 240 16.14 3.14 21.73
C LYS A 240 15.75 3.51 23.17
N PRO A 241 16.51 3.11 24.21
CA PRO A 241 16.13 3.43 25.59
C PRO A 241 16.13 4.94 25.87
N ARG A 242 17.06 5.70 25.27
CA ARG A 242 17.13 7.15 25.44
C ARG A 242 15.97 7.89 24.79
N LEU A 243 15.59 7.48 23.57
CA LEU A 243 14.39 7.99 22.93
C LEU A 243 13.15 7.64 23.74
N ALA A 244 13.06 6.43 24.28
CA ALA A 244 11.93 6.01 25.12
C ALA A 244 11.80 6.85 26.39
N ASP A 245 12.92 7.15 27.07
CA ASP A 245 12.93 8.02 28.24
C ASP A 245 12.46 9.45 27.90
N LEU A 246 12.98 10.01 26.80
CA LEU A 246 12.63 11.34 26.32
C LEU A 246 11.14 11.44 25.92
N LEU A 247 10.63 10.43 25.23
CA LEU A 247 9.24 10.36 24.79
C LEU A 247 8.26 10.11 25.95
N ALA A 248 8.64 9.29 26.93
CA ALA A 248 7.84 9.06 28.13
C ALA A 248 7.63 10.37 28.91
N GLY A 249 8.69 11.15 29.11
CA GLY A 249 8.57 12.48 29.74
C GLY A 249 7.73 13.45 28.91
N ALA A 250 7.85 13.40 27.58
CA ALA A 250 7.12 14.30 26.68
C ALA A 250 5.61 13.99 26.62
N VAL A 251 5.20 12.71 26.59
CA VAL A 251 3.78 12.33 26.50
C VAL A 251 3.02 12.60 27.79
N GLU A 252 3.69 12.52 28.95
CA GLU A 252 3.10 12.87 30.24
C GLU A 252 2.78 14.37 30.34
N GLN A 253 3.65 15.21 29.78
CA GLN A 253 3.53 16.68 29.82
C GLN A 253 2.68 17.24 28.67
N ALA A 254 2.39 16.43 27.66
CA ALA A 254 1.67 16.88 26.48
C ALA A 254 0.21 17.23 26.78
N PRO A 255 -0.30 18.38 26.29
CA PRO A 255 -1.69 18.73 26.47
C PRO A 255 -2.61 17.76 25.69
N PRO A 256 -3.84 17.53 26.18
CA PRO A 256 -4.81 16.75 25.43
C PRO A 256 -5.11 17.44 24.10
N ALA A 257 -5.33 16.65 23.04
CA ALA A 257 -5.77 17.20 21.76
C ALA A 257 -7.12 17.91 21.93
N ALA A 258 -7.25 19.12 21.36
CA ALA A 258 -8.48 19.90 21.42
C ALA A 258 -9.64 19.12 20.76
N ALA A 259 -10.60 18.68 21.58
CA ALA A 259 -11.86 18.00 21.27
C ALA A 259 -11.86 17.02 20.09
N SER A 260 -12.17 15.75 20.42
CA SER A 260 -12.47 14.63 19.52
C SER A 260 -13.25 15.05 18.27
N GLY A 261 -12.54 15.31 17.17
CA GLY A 261 -13.13 15.80 15.92
C GLY A 261 -12.24 16.72 15.09
N SER A 262 -11.18 17.31 15.65
CA SER A 262 -10.25 18.14 14.87
C SER A 262 -9.12 17.31 14.22
N GLY A 263 -9.38 16.87 12.99
CA GLY A 263 -8.36 16.73 11.93
C GLY A 263 -7.63 15.40 11.81
N VAL A 264 -6.75 15.06 12.76
CA VAL A 264 -5.61 14.17 12.44
C VAL A 264 -5.84 12.69 12.80
N ALA A 265 -6.57 12.40 13.88
CA ALA A 265 -6.66 11.04 14.43
C ALA A 265 -7.34 10.03 13.48
N GLY A 266 -8.37 10.45 12.73
CA GLY A 266 -9.06 9.60 11.75
C GLY A 266 -8.16 9.22 10.57
N PRO A 267 -7.60 10.20 9.84
CA PRO A 267 -6.61 9.97 8.79
C PRO A 267 -5.37 9.20 9.27
N VAL A 268 -4.87 9.49 10.47
CA VAL A 268 -3.73 8.77 11.05
C VAL A 268 -4.05 7.30 11.29
N LYS A 269 -5.19 6.99 11.90
CA LYS A 269 -5.63 5.60 12.12
C LYS A 269 -5.84 4.87 10.80
N MET A 270 -6.33 5.57 9.77
CA MET A 270 -6.41 5.05 8.42
C MET A 270 -5.00 4.70 7.91
N VAL A 271 -4.08 5.67 7.88
CA VAL A 271 -2.70 5.49 7.41
C VAL A 271 -2.00 4.35 8.15
N LEU A 272 -2.01 4.32 9.49
CA LEU A 272 -1.39 3.25 10.27
C LEU A 272 -1.98 1.87 9.99
N SER A 273 -3.28 1.79 9.68
CA SER A 273 -3.91 0.51 9.33
C SER A 273 -3.59 0.01 7.91
N TYR A 274 -3.26 0.91 6.98
CA TYR A 274 -3.05 0.59 5.56
C TYR A 274 -1.59 0.60 5.14
N ALA A 275 -0.80 1.55 5.63
CA ALA A 275 0.59 1.74 5.26
C ALA A 275 1.47 0.50 5.50
N PRO A 276 1.39 -0.24 6.63
CA PRO A 276 2.12 -1.49 6.79
C PRO A 276 1.82 -2.51 5.69
N LYS A 277 0.55 -2.59 5.25
CA LYS A 277 0.12 -3.54 4.21
C LYS A 277 0.57 -3.10 2.82
N ALA A 278 0.52 -1.80 2.54
CA ALA A 278 1.05 -1.24 1.30
C ALA A 278 2.57 -1.47 1.22
N LEU A 279 3.30 -1.22 2.30
CA LEU A 279 4.74 -1.51 2.39
C LEU A 279 5.01 -3.01 2.23
N GLN A 280 4.19 -3.89 2.79
CA GLN A 280 4.32 -5.33 2.58
C GLN A 280 4.13 -5.73 1.11
N ALA A 281 3.12 -5.18 0.44
CA ALA A 281 2.89 -5.45 -0.99
C ALA A 281 4.10 -5.02 -1.82
N MET A 282 4.60 -3.80 -1.58
CA MET A 282 5.76 -3.26 -2.29
C MET A 282 7.04 -4.03 -1.96
N GLU A 283 7.24 -4.45 -0.70
CA GLU A 283 8.32 -5.34 -0.28
C GLU A 283 8.29 -6.64 -1.09
N MET A 284 7.14 -7.30 -1.20
CA MET A 284 7.00 -8.55 -1.95
C MET A 284 7.27 -8.41 -3.44
N LEU A 285 6.87 -7.29 -4.03
CA LEU A 285 7.19 -6.96 -5.42
C LEU A 285 8.68 -6.73 -5.62
N ALA A 286 9.30 -5.94 -4.74
CA ALA A 286 10.73 -5.66 -4.78
C ALA A 286 11.58 -6.92 -4.57
N ARG A 287 11.17 -7.86 -3.71
CA ARG A 287 11.85 -9.16 -3.55
C ARG A 287 11.74 -10.07 -4.78
N GLN A 288 10.79 -9.82 -5.67
CA GLN A 288 10.57 -10.57 -6.92
C GLN A 288 10.93 -9.74 -8.16
N TRP A 289 11.75 -8.70 -7.99
CA TRP A 289 12.14 -7.79 -9.07
C TRP A 289 12.89 -8.48 -10.21
N ASP A 290 13.55 -9.61 -9.93
CA ASP A 290 14.18 -10.47 -10.94
C ASP A 290 13.17 -11.09 -11.93
N ARG A 291 11.88 -11.08 -11.59
CA ARG A 291 10.77 -11.61 -12.40
C ARG A 291 10.01 -10.53 -13.15
N MET A 292 10.30 -9.26 -12.89
CA MET A 292 9.57 -8.11 -13.42
C MET A 292 10.40 -7.39 -14.49
N ASP A 293 9.74 -6.95 -15.56
CA ASP A 293 10.33 -6.06 -16.56
C ASP A 293 10.23 -4.60 -16.09
N HIS A 294 9.04 -4.16 -15.69
CA HIS A 294 8.83 -2.83 -15.13
C HIS A 294 7.57 -2.73 -14.27
N LEU A 295 7.55 -1.69 -13.44
CA LEU A 295 6.40 -1.23 -12.66
C LEU A 295 6.16 0.24 -13.01
N ALA A 296 4.97 0.59 -13.47
CA ALA A 296 4.57 1.98 -13.67
C ALA A 296 3.44 2.35 -12.72
N ILE A 297 3.53 3.53 -12.12
CA ILE A 297 2.49 4.12 -11.27
C ILE A 297 2.05 5.42 -11.94
N THR A 298 0.79 5.51 -12.30
CA THR A 298 0.20 6.70 -12.90
C THR A 298 -0.93 7.24 -12.05
N PHE A 299 -0.96 8.57 -11.93
CA PHE A 299 -1.99 9.31 -11.21
C PHE A 299 -2.93 9.94 -12.23
N HIS A 300 -4.22 9.70 -12.04
CA HIS A 300 -5.27 10.19 -12.91
C HIS A 300 -6.35 10.86 -12.09
N GLU A 301 -7.22 11.61 -12.77
CA GLU A 301 -8.46 12.11 -12.20
C GLU A 301 -9.62 11.53 -13.00
N CYS A 302 -10.58 10.92 -12.32
CA CYS A 302 -11.80 10.38 -12.93
C CYS A 302 -13.00 10.95 -12.17
N GLN A 303 -13.86 11.69 -12.87
CA GLN A 303 -15.05 12.31 -12.28
C GLN A 303 -14.75 13.22 -11.06
N GLY A 304 -13.60 13.91 -11.07
CA GLY A 304 -13.17 14.78 -9.98
C GLY A 304 -12.48 14.06 -8.81
N GLU A 305 -12.33 12.73 -8.89
CA GLU A 305 -11.71 11.91 -7.84
C GLU A 305 -10.35 11.37 -8.28
N PRO A 306 -9.36 11.29 -7.38
CA PRO A 306 -8.03 10.79 -7.70
C PRO A 306 -8.05 9.27 -7.90
N VAL A 307 -7.52 8.80 -9.04
CA VAL A 307 -7.37 7.39 -9.36
C VAL A 307 -5.89 7.07 -9.51
N VAL A 308 -5.45 5.96 -8.91
CA VAL A 308 -4.09 5.45 -9.07
C VAL A 308 -4.15 4.21 -9.95
N ALA A 309 -3.39 4.18 -11.04
CA ALA A 309 -3.20 2.99 -11.84
C ALA A 309 -1.76 2.48 -11.68
N VAL A 310 -1.63 1.18 -11.46
CA VAL A 310 -0.35 0.48 -11.35
C VAL A 310 -0.27 -0.53 -12.47
N THR A 311 0.64 -0.32 -13.41
CA THR A 311 0.94 -1.27 -14.47
C THR A 311 2.15 -2.09 -14.06
N LEU A 312 1.97 -3.40 -13.97
CA LEU A 312 3.01 -4.36 -13.62
C LEU A 312 3.26 -5.26 -14.83
N ALA A 313 4.48 -5.23 -15.36
CA ALA A 313 4.92 -6.10 -16.44
C ALA A 313 5.85 -7.19 -15.89
N VAL A 314 5.41 -8.44 -16.03
CA VAL A 314 6.17 -9.64 -15.66
C VAL A 314 6.93 -10.16 -16.87
N LEU A 315 8.17 -10.60 -16.66
CA LEU A 315 8.99 -11.21 -17.70
C LEU A 315 8.32 -12.48 -18.25
N GLU A 316 8.56 -12.77 -19.52
CA GLU A 316 7.98 -13.94 -20.19
C GLU A 316 8.32 -15.25 -19.46
N GLY A 317 7.31 -16.10 -19.26
CA GLY A 317 7.45 -17.38 -18.54
C GLY A 317 7.71 -17.24 -17.03
N LYS A 318 7.66 -16.02 -16.48
CA LYS A 318 7.76 -15.76 -15.05
C LYS A 318 6.38 -15.45 -14.45
N GLU A 319 6.34 -15.54 -13.13
CA GLU A 319 5.16 -15.23 -12.32
C GLU A 319 5.60 -14.47 -11.06
N VAL A 320 4.90 -13.37 -10.78
CA VAL A 320 5.01 -12.64 -9.52
C VAL A 320 3.86 -13.07 -8.61
N ARG A 321 4.16 -13.41 -7.36
CA ARG A 321 3.18 -13.93 -6.40
C ARG A 321 3.03 -12.98 -5.21
N LEU A 322 1.81 -12.55 -4.91
CA LEU A 322 1.47 -11.86 -3.66
C LEU A 322 0.71 -12.84 -2.76
N GLU A 323 1.44 -13.41 -1.80
CA GLU A 323 0.97 -14.39 -0.82
C GLU A 323 1.31 -13.93 0.60
N ASP A 324 0.69 -14.50 1.62
CA ASP A 324 1.01 -14.25 3.04
C ASP A 324 1.02 -12.78 3.50
N MET A 325 0.46 -11.85 2.72
CA MET A 325 0.28 -10.46 3.20
C MET A 325 -0.64 -10.43 4.42
N VAL A 326 -1.52 -11.42 4.49
CA VAL A 326 -2.53 -11.60 5.52
C VAL A 326 -2.69 -13.10 5.71
N MET A 327 -2.82 -13.56 6.96
CA MET A 327 -2.98 -14.99 7.25
C MET A 327 -4.13 -15.58 6.41
N PHE A 328 -3.83 -16.70 5.75
CA PHE A 328 -4.73 -17.43 4.85
C PHE A 328 -5.20 -16.67 3.59
N GLN A 329 -4.60 -15.53 3.23
CA GLN A 329 -4.89 -14.87 1.95
C GLN A 329 -4.66 -15.84 0.76
N PRO A 330 -5.57 -15.89 -0.24
CA PRO A 330 -5.29 -16.60 -1.47
C PRO A 330 -4.15 -15.92 -2.24
N VAL A 331 -3.34 -16.72 -2.93
CA VAL A 331 -2.22 -16.23 -3.73
C VAL A 331 -2.76 -15.37 -4.87
N LEU A 332 -2.28 -14.15 -5.03
CA LEU A 332 -2.47 -13.38 -6.25
C LEU A 332 -1.26 -13.63 -7.16
N ALA A 333 -1.47 -14.31 -8.27
CA ALA A 333 -0.43 -14.61 -9.25
C ALA A 333 -0.58 -13.66 -10.44
N LEU A 334 0.46 -12.87 -10.70
CA LEU A 334 0.51 -11.93 -11.82
C LEU A 334 1.40 -12.49 -12.92
N THR A 335 0.90 -12.43 -14.16
CA THR A 335 1.61 -12.86 -15.37
C THR A 335 1.43 -11.83 -16.48
N GLY A 336 2.38 -11.79 -17.43
CA GLY A 336 2.42 -10.79 -18.51
C GLY A 336 2.30 -9.35 -18.01
N THR A 337 1.65 -8.48 -18.78
CA THR A 337 1.36 -7.11 -18.36
C THR A 337 -0.04 -7.02 -17.75
N SER A 338 -0.12 -6.57 -16.50
CA SER A 338 -1.37 -6.36 -15.77
C SER A 338 -1.49 -4.93 -15.32
N ARG A 339 -2.65 -4.31 -15.51
CA ARG A 339 -2.98 -2.97 -15.00
C ARG A 339 -3.95 -3.09 -13.85
N ILE A 340 -3.60 -2.52 -12.71
CA ILE A 340 -4.39 -2.48 -11.49
C ILE A 340 -4.86 -1.04 -11.27
N ILE A 341 -6.16 -0.79 -11.30
CA ILE A 341 -6.72 0.55 -11.15
C ILE A 341 -7.40 0.63 -9.79
N VAL A 342 -6.94 1.55 -8.94
CA VAL A 342 -7.49 1.79 -7.60
C VAL A 342 -8.25 3.12 -7.61
N GLN A 343 -9.57 3.03 -7.51
CA GLN A 343 -10.48 4.17 -7.39
C GLN A 343 -11.09 4.18 -5.99
N PRO A 344 -10.61 5.05 -5.07
CA PRO A 344 -11.20 5.20 -3.75
C PRO A 344 -12.54 5.97 -3.80
N ASP A 345 -13.41 5.68 -2.82
CA ASP A 345 -14.63 6.46 -2.49
C ASP A 345 -15.50 6.86 -3.70
N LEU A 346 -15.75 5.90 -4.61
CA LEU A 346 -16.58 6.10 -5.79
C LEU A 346 -17.96 6.66 -5.41
N LYS A 347 -18.28 7.87 -5.88
CA LYS A 347 -19.60 8.47 -5.67
C LYS A 347 -20.62 7.88 -6.66
N PRO A 348 -21.87 7.59 -6.24
CA PRO A 348 -22.46 7.87 -4.93
C PRO A 348 -22.32 6.72 -3.91
N THR A 349 -21.69 5.59 -4.25
CA THR A 349 -21.71 4.37 -3.44
C THR A 349 -20.77 4.40 -2.24
N GLY A 350 -19.75 5.26 -2.26
CA GLY A 350 -18.66 5.28 -1.27
C GLY A 350 -17.78 4.03 -1.35
N GLU A 351 -17.79 3.32 -2.48
CA GLU A 351 -17.01 2.10 -2.68
C GLU A 351 -15.59 2.41 -3.13
N THR A 352 -14.61 1.71 -2.57
CA THR A 352 -13.30 1.58 -3.20
C THR A 352 -13.34 0.43 -4.20
N VAL A 353 -13.06 0.73 -5.47
CA VAL A 353 -13.00 -0.26 -6.56
C VAL A 353 -11.54 -0.47 -6.96
N ILE A 354 -11.14 -1.73 -7.08
CA ILE A 354 -9.83 -2.16 -7.59
C ILE A 354 -10.07 -3.01 -8.83
N ALA A 355 -9.87 -2.47 -10.03
CA ALA A 355 -10.05 -3.19 -11.28
C ALA A 355 -8.72 -3.78 -11.80
N PHE A 356 -8.81 -4.93 -12.48
CA PHE A 356 -7.68 -5.67 -13.02
C PHE A 356 -7.88 -5.89 -14.52
N GLU A 357 -7.05 -5.25 -15.31
CA GLU A 357 -7.09 -5.30 -16.77
C GLU A 357 -5.81 -5.96 -17.30
N PRO A 358 -5.89 -6.77 -18.38
CA PRO A 358 -4.69 -7.04 -19.18
C PRO A 358 -4.14 -5.70 -19.67
N GLY A 359 -2.87 -5.42 -19.37
CA GLY A 359 -2.24 -4.19 -19.81
C GLY A 359 -1.95 -4.25 -21.30
N ALA A 360 -2.46 -3.30 -22.07
CA ALA A 360 -1.87 -2.96 -23.36
C ALA A 360 -0.50 -2.31 -23.10
N CYS A 361 0.52 -2.67 -23.89
CA CYS A 361 1.79 -1.96 -23.89
C CYS A 361 1.61 -0.57 -24.53
N GLU A 362 0.83 0.32 -23.93
CA GLU A 362 0.81 1.74 -24.26
C GLU A 362 1.79 2.46 -23.33
N VAL A 363 3.07 2.18 -23.50
CA VAL A 363 4.07 3.21 -23.23
C VAL A 363 4.32 3.86 -24.57
N GLU A 364 3.57 4.92 -24.85
CA GLU A 364 3.79 5.75 -26.03
C GLU A 364 5.27 6.17 -26.02
N PRO A 365 6.07 5.83 -27.04
CA PRO A 365 7.46 6.23 -27.06
C PRO A 365 7.52 7.75 -27.00
N PRO A 366 8.45 8.34 -26.21
CA PRO A 366 8.54 9.79 -26.09
C PRO A 366 8.61 10.39 -27.49
N ALA A 367 7.73 11.34 -27.77
CA ALA A 367 7.67 12.04 -29.03
C ALA A 367 9.09 12.48 -29.41
N LYS A 368 9.59 11.99 -30.54
CA LYS A 368 10.91 12.41 -31.05
C LYS A 368 10.93 13.94 -31.06
N PRO A 369 11.90 14.61 -30.40
CA PRO A 369 12.02 16.04 -30.55
C PRO A 369 12.19 16.34 -32.03
N GLY A 370 11.34 17.23 -32.55
CA GLY A 370 11.23 17.54 -33.96
C GLY A 370 12.60 17.73 -34.60
N GLY A 371 12.87 16.94 -35.63
CA GLY A 371 14.07 17.05 -36.44
C GLY A 371 14.14 18.42 -37.09
N GLY A 372 14.91 19.32 -36.47
CA GLY A 372 15.41 20.50 -37.13
C GLY A 372 16.33 20.06 -38.28
N SER A 373 15.88 20.33 -39.50
CA SER A 373 16.68 20.19 -40.71
C SER A 373 17.91 21.08 -40.63
N GLY A 374 19.10 20.47 -40.62
CA GLY A 374 20.39 21.14 -40.81
C GLY A 374 21.36 20.18 -41.49
N PRO A 375 21.95 20.52 -42.65
CA PRO A 375 22.70 19.57 -43.45
C PRO A 375 24.17 19.44 -43.00
N ASP A 376 24.71 18.25 -43.27
CA ASP A 376 26.11 17.91 -43.43
C ASP A 376 27.10 18.18 -42.29
N ARG A 377 27.34 17.13 -41.51
CA ARG A 377 28.70 16.84 -41.03
C ARG A 377 28.97 15.33 -41.02
N LYS A 378 29.64 14.86 -42.07
CA LYS A 378 30.32 13.56 -42.09
C LYS A 378 31.44 13.57 -41.04
N VAL A 379 31.30 12.79 -39.99
CA VAL A 379 32.45 12.23 -39.25
C VAL A 379 32.12 10.79 -38.91
N GLY A 380 32.92 9.87 -39.46
CA GLY A 380 32.82 8.44 -39.21
C GLY A 380 33.24 8.08 -37.80
N GLY A 381 32.59 7.05 -37.26
CA GLY A 381 32.88 6.45 -35.97
C GLY A 381 31.93 5.29 -35.75
N THR A 382 32.26 4.14 -36.31
CA THR A 382 31.59 2.86 -36.05
C THR A 382 31.92 2.42 -34.62
N HIS A 383 31.04 2.76 -33.68
CA HIS A 383 30.87 1.97 -32.46
C HIS A 383 29.57 1.19 -32.63
N ASP A 384 29.68 -0.13 -32.59
CA ASP A 384 28.57 -1.07 -32.62
C ASP A 384 27.61 -0.78 -31.46
N ALA A 385 26.57 0.00 -31.74
CA ALA A 385 25.38 0.05 -30.93
C ALA A 385 24.68 -1.30 -31.11
N GLN A 386 24.84 -2.19 -30.14
CA GLN A 386 23.98 -3.37 -30.00
C GLN A 386 22.54 -2.87 -29.94
N ALA A 387 21.83 -3.00 -31.06
CA ALA A 387 20.42 -2.74 -31.15
C ALA A 387 19.70 -3.61 -30.12
N ALA A 388 18.95 -2.98 -29.23
CA ALA A 388 18.05 -3.67 -28.33
C ALA A 388 17.13 -4.59 -29.16
N PRO A 389 16.92 -5.84 -28.75
CA PRO A 389 16.08 -6.77 -29.50
C PRO A 389 14.66 -6.19 -29.64
N PRO A 390 13.98 -6.43 -30.78
CA PRO A 390 12.61 -5.98 -30.98
C PRO A 390 11.71 -6.57 -29.88
N ARG A 391 10.95 -5.70 -29.20
CA ARG A 391 9.96 -6.10 -28.19
C ARG A 391 8.90 -6.98 -28.83
N ALA A 392 8.81 -8.24 -28.38
CA ALA A 392 7.75 -9.15 -28.77
C ALA A 392 6.38 -8.61 -28.32
N GLU A 393 5.35 -8.83 -29.14
CA GLU A 393 3.95 -8.62 -28.78
C GLU A 393 3.68 -9.31 -27.44
N GLY A 394 3.33 -8.52 -26.41
CA GLY A 394 3.25 -9.01 -25.04
C GLY A 394 2.26 -10.15 -24.90
N ALA A 395 2.68 -11.23 -24.25
CA ALA A 395 1.78 -12.29 -23.79
C ALA A 395 0.61 -11.65 -23.01
N ALA A 396 -0.61 -12.08 -23.31
CA ALA A 396 -1.81 -11.58 -22.65
C ALA A 396 -1.68 -11.71 -21.13
N GLY A 397 -1.39 -10.59 -20.44
CA GLY A 397 -1.18 -10.61 -19.01
C GLY A 397 -2.47 -10.78 -18.23
N GLY A 398 -2.38 -11.08 -16.95
CA GLY A 398 -3.52 -11.26 -16.06
C GLY A 398 -3.12 -11.45 -14.61
N VAL A 399 -4.11 -11.27 -13.74
CA VAL A 399 -4.01 -11.53 -12.30
C VAL A 399 -4.95 -12.68 -11.95
N ASP A 400 -4.41 -13.77 -11.45
CA ASP A 400 -5.17 -14.92 -10.99
C ASP A 400 -5.25 -14.95 -9.48
N ILE A 401 -6.43 -15.25 -8.95
CA ILE A 401 -6.59 -15.64 -7.54
C ILE A 401 -6.47 -17.16 -7.45
N ARG A 402 -5.54 -17.64 -6.62
CA ARG A 402 -5.29 -19.07 -6.42
C ARG A 402 -5.42 -19.46 -4.96
N PHE A 403 -6.33 -20.41 -4.72
CA PHE A 403 -6.57 -21.00 -3.41
C PHE A 403 -5.61 -22.18 -3.21
N GLU A 404 -4.34 -21.87 -2.93
CA GLU A 404 -3.24 -22.82 -2.75
C GLU A 404 -2.90 -23.04 -1.27
N GLY A 405 -2.24 -24.15 -0.92
CA GLY A 405 -1.83 -24.45 0.45
C GLY A 405 -2.81 -25.30 1.26
N ALA A 406 -2.34 -25.84 2.38
CA ALA A 406 -3.06 -26.86 3.15
C ALA A 406 -4.41 -26.37 3.70
N ALA A 407 -4.48 -25.12 4.17
CA ALA A 407 -5.71 -24.52 4.68
C ALA A 407 -6.79 -24.43 3.59
N TRP A 408 -6.42 -23.98 2.38
CA TRP A 408 -7.33 -23.91 1.24
C TRP A 408 -7.65 -25.29 0.67
N GLY A 409 -6.72 -26.25 0.72
CA GLY A 409 -6.97 -27.65 0.40
C GLY A 409 -8.05 -28.25 1.29
N LEU A 410 -7.96 -28.04 2.60
CA LEU A 410 -8.99 -28.47 3.56
C LEU A 410 -10.31 -27.73 3.34
N ALA A 411 -10.28 -26.42 3.08
CA ALA A 411 -11.48 -25.63 2.78
C ALA A 411 -12.20 -26.13 1.51
N LYS A 412 -11.45 -26.50 0.47
CA LYS A 412 -12.02 -27.10 -0.76
C LYS A 412 -12.64 -28.47 -0.51
N LEU A 413 -12.01 -29.28 0.34
CA LEU A 413 -12.48 -30.64 0.64
C LEU A 413 -13.72 -30.65 1.53
N LEU A 414 -13.85 -29.70 2.45
CA LEU A 414 -14.83 -29.78 3.53
C LEU A 414 -16.01 -28.81 3.39
N VAL A 415 -15.92 -27.77 2.53
CA VAL A 415 -16.67 -26.51 2.77
C VAL A 415 -17.25 -25.93 1.49
N LEU A 416 -16.40 -25.62 0.51
CA LEU A 416 -16.77 -24.81 -0.63
C LEU A 416 -16.03 -25.30 -1.89
N PRO A 417 -16.70 -25.40 -3.06
CA PRO A 417 -16.02 -25.67 -4.32
C PRO A 417 -15.31 -24.41 -4.83
N LEU A 418 -14.43 -23.83 -4.00
CA LEU A 418 -13.62 -22.68 -4.35
C LEU A 418 -12.70 -23.08 -5.49
N ALA A 419 -12.86 -22.38 -6.60
CA ALA A 419 -12.05 -22.60 -7.78
C ALA A 419 -11.30 -21.31 -8.09
N SER A 420 -10.02 -21.47 -8.36
CA SER A 420 -9.15 -20.39 -8.83
C SER A 420 -9.71 -19.81 -10.12
N GLY A 421 -9.34 -18.57 -10.41
CA GLY A 421 -9.78 -17.88 -11.61
C GLY A 421 -9.12 -16.52 -11.76
N ARG A 422 -9.31 -15.92 -12.93
CA ARG A 422 -8.79 -14.61 -13.26
C ARG A 422 -9.58 -13.53 -12.51
N LEU A 423 -8.89 -12.72 -11.72
CA LEU A 423 -9.47 -11.62 -10.99
C LEU A 423 -9.73 -10.45 -11.94
N ARG A 424 -10.96 -9.92 -11.90
CA ARG A 424 -11.37 -8.74 -12.68
C ARG A 424 -11.57 -7.51 -11.83
N GLU A 425 -12.14 -7.67 -10.65
CA GLU A 425 -12.47 -6.52 -9.81
C GLU A 425 -12.57 -6.91 -8.33
N ILE A 426 -12.13 -6.01 -7.45
CA ILE A 426 -12.41 -6.04 -6.02
C ILE A 426 -13.20 -4.79 -5.68
N ARG A 427 -14.34 -4.95 -5.01
CA ARG A 427 -15.10 -3.84 -4.42
C ARG A 427 -15.00 -3.89 -2.92
N VAL A 428 -14.84 -2.74 -2.30
CA VAL A 428 -14.86 -2.59 -0.84
C VAL A 428 -15.77 -1.42 -0.50
N SER A 429 -16.88 -1.69 0.19
CA SER A 429 -17.67 -0.64 0.85
C SER A 429 -17.52 -0.72 2.35
N VAL A 430 -17.42 0.44 2.99
CA VAL A 430 -17.54 0.57 4.44
C VAL A 430 -18.68 1.55 4.72
N GLY A 431 -19.79 1.05 5.23
CA GLY A 431 -20.92 1.86 5.65
C GLY A 431 -20.95 2.01 7.16
N GLU A 432 -21.29 3.19 7.64
CA GLU A 432 -21.67 3.42 9.04
C GLU A 432 -23.13 3.93 9.09
N PRO A 433 -24.13 3.05 8.88
CA PRO A 433 -25.53 3.44 8.94
C PRO A 433 -25.91 3.83 10.39
N GLY A 434 -25.82 5.13 10.68
CA GLY A 434 -25.98 5.69 12.03
C GLY A 434 -24.73 5.52 12.90
N GLN A 435 -24.67 6.20 14.06
CA GLN A 435 -23.51 6.17 14.98
C GLN A 435 -23.22 4.79 15.62
N ALA A 436 -24.01 3.76 15.31
CA ALA A 436 -24.07 2.49 16.01
C ALA A 436 -23.57 1.30 15.17
N ASP A 437 -23.87 1.24 13.88
CA ASP A 437 -23.58 0.05 13.08
C ASP A 437 -22.43 0.31 12.11
N ARG A 438 -21.48 -0.64 12.02
CA ARG A 438 -20.41 -0.63 11.01
C ARG A 438 -20.55 -1.84 10.10
N ILE A 439 -20.71 -1.60 8.81
CA ILE A 439 -20.83 -2.63 7.78
C ILE A 439 -19.59 -2.56 6.88
N ILE A 440 -18.89 -3.66 6.72
CA ILE A 440 -17.79 -3.81 5.76
C ILE A 440 -18.22 -4.85 4.74
N ASN A 441 -18.30 -4.47 3.48
CA ASN A 441 -18.56 -5.40 2.38
C ASN A 441 -17.32 -5.47 1.48
N VAL A 442 -16.98 -6.68 1.06
CA VAL A 442 -15.95 -6.95 0.05
C VAL A 442 -16.52 -7.89 -0.99
N ALA A 443 -16.34 -7.58 -2.27
CA ALA A 443 -16.73 -8.43 -3.39
C ALA A 443 -15.54 -8.65 -4.31
N LEU A 444 -15.27 -9.90 -4.70
CA LEU A 444 -14.24 -10.30 -5.66
C LEU A 444 -14.95 -10.86 -6.89
N VAL A 445 -14.82 -10.19 -8.03
CA VAL A 445 -15.37 -10.63 -9.31
C VAL A 445 -14.29 -11.40 -10.06
N LEU A 446 -14.56 -12.66 -10.37
CA LEU A 446 -13.64 -13.61 -10.97
C LEU A 446 -14.19 -14.17 -12.28
N GLU A 447 -13.29 -14.56 -13.17
CA GLU A 447 -13.58 -15.34 -14.37
C GLU A 447 -12.93 -16.72 -14.29
N ALA A 448 -13.66 -17.76 -14.67
CA ALA A 448 -13.18 -19.12 -14.80
C ALA A 448 -12.57 -19.35 -16.19
N ASP A 449 -11.48 -20.10 -16.27
CA ASP A 449 -10.96 -20.59 -17.53
C ASP A 449 -11.84 -21.71 -18.08
N GLY A 450 -12.39 -21.56 -19.29
CA GLY A 450 -13.06 -22.64 -20.01
C GLY A 450 -14.18 -22.23 -20.96
N ALA A 451 -14.11 -22.72 -22.20
CA ALA A 451 -15.16 -22.55 -23.19
C ALA A 451 -16.32 -23.54 -22.94
N LYS A 452 -17.29 -23.13 -22.12
CA LYS A 452 -18.74 -23.43 -22.20
C LYS A 452 -19.43 -22.94 -20.91
N GLY A 453 -20.32 -21.96 -21.05
CA GLY A 453 -21.07 -21.37 -19.95
C GLY A 453 -20.59 -19.96 -19.58
N ASP A 454 -21.29 -19.33 -18.65
CA ASP A 454 -20.89 -18.05 -18.06
C ASP A 454 -19.64 -18.28 -17.19
N PRO A 455 -18.49 -17.64 -17.46
CA PRO A 455 -17.28 -17.86 -16.67
C PRO A 455 -17.30 -17.10 -15.33
N ARG A 456 -18.29 -16.24 -15.09
CA ARG A 456 -18.27 -15.31 -13.95
C ARG A 456 -18.51 -16.04 -12.63
N ARG A 457 -17.73 -15.65 -11.63
CA ARG A 457 -17.90 -16.05 -10.23
C ARG A 457 -17.77 -14.82 -9.35
N LEU A 458 -18.43 -14.86 -8.21
CA LEU A 458 -18.33 -13.80 -7.21
C LEU A 458 -18.05 -14.40 -5.84
N ILE A 459 -17.06 -13.84 -5.16
CA ILE A 459 -16.85 -14.09 -3.74
C ILE A 459 -17.20 -12.80 -2.99
N GLN A 460 -18.22 -12.84 -2.17
CA GLN A 460 -18.63 -11.71 -1.35
C GLN A 460 -18.44 -12.04 0.13
N PHE A 461 -17.93 -11.06 0.86
CA PHE A 461 -17.80 -11.10 2.30
C PHE A 461 -18.40 -9.84 2.90
N GLN A 462 -19.18 -10.01 3.96
CA GLN A 462 -19.82 -8.94 4.70
C GLN A 462 -19.56 -9.14 6.20
N ASP A 463 -19.06 -8.09 6.88
CA ASP A 463 -18.89 -8.01 8.33
C ASP A 463 -19.77 -6.86 8.85
N VAL A 464 -20.85 -7.20 9.54
CA VAL A 464 -21.75 -6.25 10.19
C VAL A 464 -21.46 -6.28 11.68
N ARG A 465 -21.02 -5.15 12.22
CA ARG A 465 -20.79 -4.96 13.65
C ARG A 465 -21.85 -4.01 14.18
N ARG A 466 -22.78 -4.54 14.98
CA ARG A 466 -23.74 -3.73 15.72
C ARG A 466 -23.09 -3.26 17.00
N ARG A 467 -23.15 -1.96 17.24
CA ARG A 467 -22.58 -1.35 18.44
C ARG A 467 -23.62 -0.49 19.13
N HIS A 468 -23.51 -0.37 20.44
CA HIS A 468 -24.22 0.66 21.18
C HIS A 468 -23.21 1.57 21.89
N VAL A 469 -23.67 2.78 22.21
CA VAL A 469 -22.91 3.71 23.01
C VAL A 469 -23.19 3.40 24.48
N GLU A 470 -22.17 2.96 25.19
CA GLU A 470 -22.23 2.80 26.64
C GLU A 470 -21.84 4.13 27.30
N ARG A 471 -22.74 4.67 28.13
CA ARG A 471 -22.51 5.91 28.86
C ARG A 471 -22.30 5.60 30.34
N GLY A 472 -21.08 5.76 30.81
CA GLY A 472 -20.72 5.67 32.22
C GLY A 472 -20.50 7.03 32.87
N PRO A 473 -20.33 7.07 34.21
CA PRO A 473 -20.19 8.32 34.98
C PRO A 473 -19.03 9.23 34.52
N PHE A 474 -18.00 8.64 33.90
CA PHE A 474 -16.80 9.36 33.41
C PHE A 474 -16.31 8.87 32.04
N HIS A 475 -17.10 8.07 31.31
CA HIS A 475 -16.70 7.55 30.00
C HIS A 475 -17.89 7.43 29.06
N ILE A 476 -17.64 7.69 27.77
CA ILE A 476 -18.55 7.32 26.69
C ILE A 476 -17.77 6.32 25.85
N GLY A 477 -18.15 5.05 25.94
CA GLY A 477 -17.55 3.95 25.20
C GLY A 477 -18.48 3.46 24.10
N THR A 478 -17.94 2.71 23.14
CA THR A 478 -18.74 2.06 22.10
C THR A 478 -18.52 0.55 22.23
N VAL A 479 -19.55 -0.19 22.61
CA VAL A 479 -19.48 -1.64 22.82
C VAL A 479 -20.08 -2.35 21.62
N THR A 480 -19.43 -3.40 21.13
CA THR A 480 -19.93 -4.21 20.01
C THR A 480 -20.81 -5.34 20.54
N ASP A 481 -22.13 -5.21 20.39
CA ASP A 481 -23.13 -6.19 20.84
C ASP A 481 -23.18 -7.45 19.99
N ARG A 482 -22.91 -7.29 18.70
CA ARG A 482 -23.10 -8.38 17.76
C ARG A 482 -22.20 -8.18 16.57
N THR A 483 -21.55 -9.28 16.17
CA THR A 483 -20.85 -9.36 14.89
C THR A 483 -21.53 -10.40 14.03
N GLU A 484 -22.10 -9.99 12.91
CA GLU A 484 -22.65 -10.88 11.89
C GLU A 484 -21.72 -10.89 10.69
N GLN A 485 -21.30 -12.09 10.29
CA GLN A 485 -20.38 -12.32 9.19
C GLN A 485 -21.07 -13.18 8.16
N VAL A 486 -21.17 -12.68 6.93
CA VAL A 486 -21.76 -13.41 5.81
C VAL A 486 -20.71 -13.59 4.73
N PHE A 487 -20.53 -14.82 4.28
CA PHE A 487 -19.71 -15.17 3.14
C PHE A 487 -20.61 -15.78 2.07
N ASN A 488 -20.57 -15.23 0.86
CA ASN A 488 -21.27 -15.78 -0.30
C ASN A 488 -20.24 -16.14 -1.38
N TYR A 489 -20.35 -17.33 -1.94
CA TYR A 489 -19.67 -17.72 -3.16
C TYR A 489 -20.71 -18.04 -4.23
N LEU A 490 -20.75 -17.21 -5.26
CA LEU A 490 -21.67 -17.36 -6.38
C LEU A 490 -20.89 -17.91 -7.57
N THR A 491 -21.45 -18.95 -8.16
CA THR A 491 -21.06 -19.56 -9.44
C THR A 491 -22.20 -19.34 -10.43
N PRO A 492 -22.04 -19.64 -11.72
CA PRO A 492 -23.14 -19.50 -12.68
C PRO A 492 -24.42 -20.25 -12.31
N GLU A 493 -24.30 -21.37 -11.59
CA GLU A 493 -25.42 -22.25 -11.29
C GLU A 493 -25.92 -22.14 -9.85
N LYS A 494 -25.03 -21.78 -8.92
CA LYS A 494 -25.26 -21.93 -7.48
C LYS A 494 -24.69 -20.80 -6.66
N ARG A 495 -25.40 -20.49 -5.58
CA ARG A 495 -24.94 -19.66 -4.47
C ARG A 495 -24.64 -20.55 -3.27
N TYR A 496 -23.47 -20.37 -2.68
CA TYR A 496 -23.07 -20.98 -1.42
C TYR A 496 -23.00 -19.88 -0.37
N THR A 497 -23.77 -20.00 0.71
CA THR A 497 -23.80 -19.00 1.78
C THR A 497 -23.37 -19.61 3.11
N TYR A 498 -22.46 -18.91 3.77
CA TYR A 498 -22.06 -19.17 5.14
C TYR A 498 -22.34 -17.93 5.99
N THR A 499 -23.01 -18.12 7.12
CA THR A 499 -23.34 -17.05 8.05
C THR A 499 -22.85 -17.42 9.44
N ARG A 500 -22.14 -16.49 10.08
CA ARG A 500 -21.68 -16.61 11.45
C ARG A 500 -22.17 -15.41 12.25
N THR A 501 -22.89 -15.66 13.34
CA THR A 501 -23.18 -14.64 14.34
C THR A 501 -22.29 -14.88 15.55
N LYS A 502 -21.62 -13.84 16.03
CA LYS A 502 -20.95 -13.80 17.33
C LYS A 502 -21.68 -12.80 18.21
N THR A 503 -22.04 -13.25 19.40
CA THR A 503 -22.45 -12.40 20.53
C THR A 503 -21.26 -12.38 21.49
N PRO A 504 -20.84 -11.22 22.04
CA PRO A 504 -19.82 -11.20 23.08
C PRO A 504 -20.28 -12.10 24.23
N GLU A 505 -19.39 -12.94 24.74
CA GLU A 505 -19.66 -13.72 25.95
C GLU A 505 -19.86 -12.71 27.09
N THR A 506 -21.03 -12.74 27.71
CA THR A 506 -21.27 -12.04 28.98
C THR A 506 -20.38 -12.71 30.02
N GLU A 507 -19.31 -12.03 30.45
CA GLU A 507 -18.54 -12.41 31.64
C GLU A 507 -19.38 -12.35 32.92
#